data_AF-A0A0V0H1C6-F1
#
_entry.id   AF-A0A0V0H1C6-F1
#
_cell.length_a   1.000
_cell.length_b   1.000
_cell.length_c   1.000
_cell.angle_alpha   90.00
_cell.angle_beta   90.00
_cell.angle_gamma   90.00
#
_symmetry.space_group_name_H-M   'P 1'
#
loop_
_entity.id
_entity.type
_entity.pdbx_description
1 polymer ?
#
loop_
_entity_poly.entity_id
_entity_poly.type
_entity_poly.pdbx_seq_one_letter_code
_entity_poly.pdbx_strand_id
1 'polypeptide(L)'
;GVQGAVNIQGEDQKKLDVVSNEVFSNCLRSSGRTGIIASEEEDVPVAVEESYSGNYIVVFDPLDGSSNIDAAVSTGSIFGIYSPNDECLADHGDDSTLDNIEQKCIVNVCQPGTNLLAAGYCMYSSSVIFVLTLGNGRFFLNLDPMYGEFVLTQEMSKYQSLERSIHSMKETTSSGMTS
;
A
#
# COMPACT_ATOMS: atom_id res chain seq x y z
N GLY A 1 11.53 -22.61 -12.78
CA GLY A 1 10.48 -22.39 -13.79
C GLY A 1 9.63 -23.62 -13.93
N VAL A 2 8.31 -23.45 -13.79
CA VAL A 2 7.26 -24.10 -14.60
C VAL A 2 6.07 -23.15 -14.56
N GLN A 3 5.97 -22.27 -15.57
CA GLN A 3 4.71 -21.61 -15.92
C GLN A 3 3.88 -22.66 -16.66
N GLY A 4 2.79 -23.10 -16.05
CA GLY A 4 1.76 -23.93 -16.69
C GLY A 4 0.51 -23.09 -16.91
N ALA A 5 0.43 -22.43 -18.06
CA ALA A 5 -0.78 -21.75 -18.53
C ALA A 5 -1.49 -22.64 -19.54
N VAL A 6 -2.73 -23.09 -19.27
CA VAL A 6 -3.79 -23.30 -20.28
C VAL A 6 -5.18 -23.23 -19.61
N ASN A 7 -6.00 -22.26 -20.03
CA ASN A 7 -7.37 -21.97 -19.60
C ASN A 7 -8.43 -22.79 -20.35
N ILE A 8 -9.59 -23.06 -19.72
CA ILE A 8 -10.78 -23.67 -20.37
C ILE A 8 -11.97 -22.70 -20.47
N GLN A 9 -11.92 -21.46 -19.94
CA GLN A 9 -13.08 -20.52 -19.98
C GLN A 9 -12.73 -19.03 -20.19
N GLY A 10 -11.85 -18.72 -21.14
CA GLY A 10 -12.02 -17.52 -21.99
C GLY A 10 -11.93 -16.10 -21.41
N GLU A 11 -11.67 -15.90 -20.12
CA GLU A 11 -11.25 -14.59 -19.60
C GLU A 11 -9.95 -14.77 -18.81
N ASP A 12 -8.94 -13.97 -19.19
CA ASP A 12 -7.63 -13.93 -18.55
C ASP A 12 -7.79 -13.75 -17.04
N GLN A 13 -7.55 -14.82 -16.29
CA GLN A 13 -7.55 -14.82 -14.84
C GLN A 13 -6.31 -14.03 -14.37
N LYS A 14 -6.32 -12.71 -14.52
CA LYS A 14 -5.41 -11.84 -13.78
C LYS A 14 -5.63 -12.14 -12.30
N LYS A 15 -4.56 -12.48 -11.59
CA LYS A 15 -4.62 -12.65 -10.12
C LYS A 15 -5.12 -11.35 -9.50
N LEU A 16 -5.90 -11.45 -8.42
CA LEU A 16 -6.50 -10.28 -7.77
C LEU A 16 -5.45 -9.24 -7.35
N ASP A 17 -4.25 -9.71 -7.00
CA ASP A 17 -3.04 -8.90 -6.76
C ASP A 17 -2.73 -7.94 -7.91
N VAL A 18 -2.64 -8.46 -9.14
CA VAL A 18 -2.36 -7.69 -10.36
C VAL A 18 -3.46 -6.65 -10.61
N VAL A 19 -4.72 -7.06 -10.46
CA VAL A 19 -5.86 -6.15 -10.66
C VAL A 19 -5.85 -5.04 -9.61
N SER A 20 -5.54 -5.37 -8.35
CA SER A 20 -5.52 -4.42 -7.25
C SER A 20 -4.38 -3.42 -7.42
N ASN A 21 -3.20 -3.88 -7.82
CA ASN A 21 -2.06 -3.02 -8.16
C ASN A 21 -2.38 -2.06 -9.32
N GLU A 22 -3.01 -2.55 -10.39
CA GLU A 22 -3.44 -1.73 -11.53
C GLU A 22 -4.43 -0.64 -11.11
N VAL A 23 -5.43 -0.98 -10.31
CA VAL A 23 -6.43 -0.03 -9.80
C VAL A 23 -5.77 1.05 -8.94
N PHE A 24 -4.93 0.67 -7.97
CA PHE A 24 -4.23 1.63 -7.11
C PHE A 24 -3.33 2.57 -7.94
N SER A 25 -2.50 2.00 -8.80
CA SER A 25 -1.57 2.76 -9.64
C SER A 25 -2.29 3.75 -10.55
N ASN A 26 -3.37 3.33 -11.21
CA ASN A 26 -4.15 4.21 -12.09
C ASN A 26 -4.86 5.33 -11.32
N CYS A 27 -5.47 5.02 -10.17
CA CYS A 27 -6.09 6.02 -9.30
C CYS A 27 -5.08 7.06 -8.80
N LEU A 28 -3.89 6.62 -8.37
CA LEU A 28 -2.84 7.51 -7.89
C LEU A 28 -2.26 8.40 -9.00
N ARG A 29 -2.00 7.83 -10.19
CA ARG A 29 -1.54 8.60 -11.36
C ARG A 29 -2.56 9.64 -11.81
N SER A 30 -3.84 9.27 -11.87
CA SER A 30 -4.93 10.16 -12.29
C SER A 30 -5.30 11.23 -11.25
N SER A 31 -4.86 11.07 -9.99
CA SER A 31 -5.14 12.04 -8.92
C SER A 31 -4.49 13.41 -9.13
N GLY A 32 -3.41 13.50 -9.91
CA GLY A 32 -2.62 14.72 -10.06
C GLY A 32 -1.85 15.14 -8.80
N ARG A 33 -1.74 14.26 -7.79
CA ARG A 33 -1.12 14.58 -6.48
C ARG A 33 0.13 13.77 -6.19
N THR A 34 0.32 12.66 -6.87
CA THR A 34 1.41 11.71 -6.62
C THR A 34 2.53 11.90 -7.63
N GLY A 35 3.77 11.91 -7.16
CA GLY A 35 4.98 11.97 -7.97
C GLY A 35 5.73 10.65 -8.04
N ILE A 36 5.69 9.86 -6.97
CA ILE A 36 6.34 8.54 -6.89
C ILE A 36 5.38 7.53 -6.27
N ILE A 37 5.30 6.35 -6.87
CA ILE A 37 4.46 5.22 -6.47
C ILE A 37 5.39 4.05 -6.17
N ALA A 38 5.25 3.43 -5.00
CA ALA A 38 5.93 2.18 -4.65
C ALA A 38 4.89 1.15 -4.18
N SER A 39 4.85 0.01 -4.85
CA SER A 39 3.91 -1.08 -4.61
C SER A 39 4.68 -2.30 -4.11
N GLU A 40 4.04 -3.14 -3.31
CA GLU A 40 4.56 -4.48 -2.99
C GLU A 40 4.69 -5.36 -4.25
N GLU A 41 3.84 -5.14 -5.25
CA GLU A 41 3.76 -5.92 -6.49
C GLU A 41 4.74 -5.48 -7.58
N GLU A 42 5.59 -4.47 -7.31
CA GLU A 42 6.55 -3.92 -8.27
C GLU A 42 7.97 -3.95 -7.70
N ASP A 43 8.95 -4.39 -8.48
CA ASP A 43 10.36 -4.51 -8.03
C ASP A 43 11.01 -3.15 -7.74
N VAL A 44 10.56 -2.10 -8.44
CA VAL A 44 11.12 -0.74 -8.35
C VAL A 44 10.02 0.31 -8.23
N PRO A 45 10.24 1.40 -7.47
CA PRO A 45 9.31 2.52 -7.44
C PRO A 45 9.20 3.20 -8.80
N VAL A 46 7.99 3.65 -9.14
CA VAL A 46 7.69 4.24 -10.44
C VAL A 46 7.37 5.73 -10.30
N ALA A 47 8.06 6.56 -11.07
CA ALA A 47 7.74 7.98 -11.20
C ALA A 47 6.45 8.18 -12.00
N VAL A 48 5.62 9.11 -11.55
CA VAL A 48 4.45 9.59 -12.31
C VAL A 48 4.93 10.68 -13.28
N GLU A 49 4.49 10.61 -14.53
CA GLU A 49 4.89 11.59 -15.56
C GLU A 49 4.66 13.04 -15.10
N GLU A 50 5.65 13.91 -15.33
CA GLU A 50 5.66 15.29 -14.82
C GLU A 50 4.44 16.12 -15.21
N SER A 51 3.85 15.87 -16.39
CA SER A 51 2.65 16.58 -16.84
C SER A 51 1.40 16.31 -15.99
N TYR A 52 1.42 15.25 -15.20
CA TYR A 52 0.31 14.80 -14.34
C TYR A 52 0.76 14.54 -12.89
N SER A 53 1.99 14.90 -12.52
CA SER A 53 2.53 14.58 -11.20
C SER A 53 2.21 15.66 -10.17
N GLY A 54 1.98 15.20 -8.94
CA GLY A 54 2.09 16.05 -7.76
C GLY A 54 3.33 15.67 -6.95
N ASN A 55 3.43 16.23 -5.75
CA ASN A 55 4.65 16.14 -4.97
C ASN A 55 4.67 14.96 -3.98
N TYR A 56 3.55 14.25 -3.79
CA TYR A 56 3.49 13.20 -2.77
C TYR A 56 4.10 11.88 -3.24
N ILE A 57 4.65 11.14 -2.28
CA ILE A 57 5.15 9.78 -2.47
C ILE A 57 4.16 8.84 -1.79
N VAL A 58 3.67 7.84 -2.51
CA VAL A 58 2.71 6.87 -2.00
C VAL A 58 3.31 5.48 -2.03
N VAL A 59 3.37 4.84 -0.87
CA VAL A 59 3.74 3.43 -0.69
C VAL A 59 2.48 2.64 -0.37
N PHE A 60 2.30 1.45 -0.95
CA PHE A 60 1.12 0.63 -0.66
C PHE A 60 1.37 -0.86 -0.85
N ASP A 61 0.63 -1.65 -0.09
CA ASP A 61 0.35 -3.06 -0.36
C ASP A 61 -1.09 -3.11 -0.89
N PRO A 62 -1.29 -3.40 -2.19
CA PRO A 62 -2.61 -3.36 -2.80
C PRO A 62 -3.53 -4.45 -2.25
N LEU A 63 -2.99 -5.58 -1.78
CA LEU A 63 -3.78 -6.71 -1.30
C LEU A 63 -3.01 -7.59 -0.29
N ASP A 64 -2.96 -7.13 0.96
CA ASP A 64 -2.44 -7.91 2.08
C ASP A 64 -3.34 -9.13 2.35
N GLY A 65 -2.69 -10.26 2.57
CA GLY A 65 -3.35 -11.53 2.86
C GLY A 65 -3.97 -12.21 1.63
N SER A 66 -3.55 -11.88 0.42
CA SER A 66 -4.05 -12.48 -0.83
C SER A 66 -4.04 -14.00 -0.85
N SER A 67 -3.04 -14.63 -0.21
CA SER A 67 -2.98 -16.09 -0.02
C SER A 67 -4.17 -16.70 0.74
N ASN A 68 -4.96 -15.89 1.45
CA ASN A 68 -6.13 -16.35 2.20
C ASN A 68 -7.47 -16.06 1.50
N ILE A 69 -7.46 -15.54 0.26
CA ILE A 69 -8.69 -15.24 -0.50
C ILE A 69 -9.54 -16.49 -0.68
N ASP A 70 -8.93 -17.60 -1.08
CA ASP A 70 -9.62 -18.88 -1.31
C ASP A 70 -10.26 -19.46 -0.03
N ALA A 71 -9.75 -19.05 1.14
CA ALA A 71 -10.25 -19.46 2.45
C ALA A 71 -11.30 -18.50 3.03
N ALA A 72 -11.69 -17.45 2.27
CA ALA A 72 -12.62 -16.40 2.70
C ALA A 72 -12.24 -15.76 4.06
N VAL A 73 -10.94 -15.65 4.32
CA VAL A 73 -10.40 -14.91 5.48
C VAL A 73 -10.32 -13.43 5.11
N SER A 74 -10.38 -12.56 6.12
CA SER A 74 -10.21 -11.11 5.92
C SER A 74 -8.89 -10.79 5.23
N THR A 75 -8.98 -9.97 4.18
CA THR A 75 -7.85 -9.36 3.48
C THR A 75 -7.90 -7.84 3.65
N GLY A 76 -6.89 -7.13 3.16
CA GLY A 76 -6.90 -5.68 3.21
C GLY A 76 -5.96 -5.04 2.20
N SER A 77 -5.95 -3.72 2.18
CA SER A 77 -4.93 -2.94 1.48
C SER A 77 -4.32 -1.98 2.49
N ILE A 78 -3.02 -1.72 2.40
CA ILE A 78 -2.29 -0.84 3.31
C ILE A 78 -1.64 0.27 2.49
N PHE A 79 -1.62 1.50 2.99
CA PHE A 79 -0.88 2.58 2.34
C PHE A 79 -0.24 3.55 3.33
N GLY A 80 0.79 4.24 2.85
CA GLY A 80 1.46 5.35 3.50
C GLY A 80 1.72 6.48 2.50
N ILE A 81 1.65 7.72 2.98
CA ILE A 81 1.89 8.92 2.19
C ILE A 81 3.00 9.73 2.85
N TYR A 82 4.03 10.04 2.07
CA TYR A 82 5.13 10.91 2.46
C TYR A 82 5.11 12.21 1.64
N SER A 83 5.64 13.28 2.24
CA SER A 83 6.15 14.42 1.46
C SER A 83 7.39 14.01 0.68
N PRO A 84 7.70 14.68 -0.43
CA PRO A 84 9.01 14.53 -1.04
C PRO A 84 10.07 15.05 -0.07
N ASN A 85 11.26 14.45 -0.10
CA ASN A 85 12.35 14.88 0.75
C ASN A 85 13.21 15.89 -0.03
N ASP A 86 13.11 17.18 0.32
CA ASP A 86 13.88 18.26 -0.32
C ASP A 86 15.40 18.07 -0.15
N GLU A 87 15.85 17.29 0.85
CA GLU A 87 17.26 16.93 1.04
C GLU A 87 17.79 15.96 -0.04
N CYS A 88 16.90 15.40 -0.87
CA CYS A 88 17.22 14.54 -2.00
C CYS A 88 16.98 15.21 -3.36
N LEU A 89 17.16 16.54 -3.43
CA LEU A 89 17.59 17.15 -4.68
C LEU A 89 18.98 16.62 -4.98
N ALA A 90 19.04 15.52 -5.73
CA ALA A 90 20.27 15.06 -6.35
C ALA A 90 20.79 16.19 -7.25
N ASP A 91 21.63 17.05 -6.67
CA ASP A 91 22.46 18.00 -7.37
C ASP A 91 23.50 17.21 -8.15
N HIS A 92 23.12 16.76 -9.35
CA HIS A 92 24.06 16.30 -10.35
C HIS A 92 23.51 16.67 -11.72
N GLY A 93 24.25 17.55 -12.39
CA GLY A 93 23.93 18.09 -13.69
C GLY A 93 23.74 17.03 -14.77
N ASP A 94 22.92 17.40 -15.75
CA ASP A 94 22.98 17.03 -17.15
C ASP A 94 23.82 15.77 -17.47
N ASP A 95 23.33 14.59 -17.10
CA ASP A 95 23.79 13.35 -17.73
C ASP A 95 22.67 12.31 -17.83
N SER A 96 22.46 11.88 -19.07
CA SER A 96 21.32 11.12 -19.57
C SER A 96 21.53 9.62 -19.38
N THR A 97 21.30 9.11 -18.17
CA THR A 97 21.22 7.67 -17.90
C THR A 97 20.00 7.34 -17.03
N LEU A 98 19.16 6.41 -17.53
CA LEU A 98 17.92 5.93 -16.91
C LEU A 98 18.13 5.39 -15.49
N ASP A 99 19.34 4.87 -15.20
CA ASP A 99 19.75 4.37 -13.89
C ASP A 99 19.64 5.42 -12.76
N ASN A 100 19.73 6.71 -13.10
CA ASN A 100 19.63 7.80 -12.11
C ASN A 100 18.21 8.05 -11.63
N ILE A 101 17.17 7.79 -12.44
CA ILE A 101 15.78 8.08 -12.07
C ILE A 101 15.27 7.04 -11.06
N GLU A 102 15.53 5.76 -11.32
CA GLU A 102 15.16 4.67 -10.40
C GLU A 102 15.85 4.83 -9.05
N GLN A 103 17.15 5.13 -9.04
CA GLN A 103 17.89 5.39 -7.81
C GLN A 103 17.33 6.59 -7.04
N LYS A 104 17.00 7.69 -7.72
CA LYS A 104 16.34 8.85 -7.09
C LYS A 104 14.97 8.49 -6.52
N CYS A 105 14.20 7.63 -7.18
CA CYS A 105 12.91 7.17 -6.68
C CYS A 105 13.05 6.30 -5.44
N ILE A 106 13.99 5.35 -5.44
CA ILE A 106 14.27 4.47 -4.29
C ILE A 106 14.65 5.31 -3.06
N VAL A 107 15.59 6.24 -3.20
CA VAL A 107 16.03 7.07 -2.07
C VAL A 107 14.88 7.91 -1.51
N ASN A 108 14.03 8.46 -2.36
CA ASN A 108 12.87 9.24 -1.94
C ASN A 108 11.80 8.40 -1.23
N VAL A 109 11.68 7.11 -1.57
CA VAL A 109 10.73 6.18 -0.95
C VAL A 109 11.24 5.64 0.39
N CYS A 110 12.55 5.44 0.54
CA CYS A 110 13.19 4.91 1.76
C CYS A 110 13.29 5.93 2.90
N GLN A 111 12.18 6.60 3.24
CA GLN A 111 12.09 7.51 4.37
C GLN A 111 11.74 6.76 5.67
N PRO A 112 12.19 7.27 6.84
CA PRO A 112 11.72 6.76 8.13
C PRO A 112 10.20 6.91 8.26
N GLY A 113 9.52 5.93 8.87
CA GLY A 113 8.07 5.97 9.09
C GLY A 113 7.58 7.15 9.93
N THR A 114 8.47 7.83 10.67
CA THR A 114 8.16 9.09 11.38
C THR A 114 7.83 10.25 10.44
N ASN A 115 8.19 10.14 9.16
CA ASN A 115 7.93 11.15 8.13
C ASN A 115 6.58 10.92 7.42
N LEU A 116 5.81 9.89 7.78
CA LEU A 116 4.48 9.67 7.22
C LEU A 116 3.57 10.86 7.54
N LEU A 117 3.03 11.48 6.50
CA LEU A 117 2.01 12.52 6.62
C LEU A 117 0.64 11.90 6.90
N ALA A 118 0.38 10.77 6.26
CA ALA A 118 -0.82 9.99 6.42
C ALA A 118 -0.50 8.51 6.22
N ALA A 119 -1.26 7.66 6.89
CA ALA A 119 -1.24 6.23 6.66
C ALA A 119 -2.61 5.65 6.95
N GLY A 120 -2.88 4.49 6.37
CA GLY A 120 -4.15 3.83 6.58
C GLY A 120 -4.15 2.43 6.02
N TYR A 121 -5.25 1.73 6.32
CA TYR A 121 -5.55 0.46 5.71
C TYR A 121 -7.05 0.34 5.48
N CYS A 122 -7.42 -0.39 4.44
CA CYS A 122 -8.78 -0.84 4.21
C CYS A 122 -8.85 -2.33 4.53
N MET A 123 -9.82 -2.75 5.33
CA MET A 123 -10.07 -4.14 5.66
C MET A 123 -11.30 -4.63 4.94
N TYR A 124 -11.16 -5.73 4.19
CA TYR A 124 -12.23 -6.40 3.46
C TYR A 124 -12.65 -7.65 4.22
N SER A 125 -13.78 -7.59 4.91
CA SER A 125 -14.35 -8.69 5.69
C SER A 125 -15.87 -8.72 5.53
N SER A 126 -16.62 -9.15 6.55
CA SER A 126 -18.09 -9.05 6.60
C SER A 126 -18.62 -7.62 6.43
N SER A 127 -17.76 -6.62 6.63
CA SER A 127 -17.94 -5.21 6.27
C SER A 127 -16.61 -4.67 5.73
N VAL A 128 -16.66 -3.55 4.99
CA VAL A 128 -15.46 -2.85 4.53
C VAL A 128 -15.19 -1.67 5.46
N ILE A 129 -14.06 -1.72 6.14
CA ILE A 129 -13.64 -0.70 7.11
C ILE A 129 -12.39 -0.01 6.58
N PHE A 130 -12.47 1.29 6.39
CA PHE A 130 -11.32 2.13 6.08
C PHE A 130 -10.85 2.86 7.33
N VAL A 131 -9.60 2.60 7.73
CA VAL A 131 -8.95 3.26 8.85
C VAL A 131 -7.84 4.16 8.35
N LEU A 132 -7.83 5.43 8.76
CA LEU A 132 -6.79 6.38 8.39
C LEU A 132 -6.32 7.21 9.58
N THR A 133 -5.06 7.65 9.52
CA THR A 133 -4.45 8.59 10.46
C THR A 133 -3.74 9.71 9.69
N LEU A 134 -3.78 10.91 10.27
CA LEU A 134 -3.05 12.10 9.82
C LEU A 134 -2.07 12.60 10.91
N GLY A 135 -1.63 11.69 11.79
CA GLY A 135 -0.72 11.96 12.91
C GLY A 135 -1.38 12.31 14.24
N ASN A 136 -2.64 12.79 14.25
CA ASN A 136 -3.32 13.26 15.47
C ASN A 136 -4.55 12.43 15.89
N GLY A 137 -4.69 11.21 15.39
CA GLY A 137 -5.82 10.36 15.73
C GLY A 137 -6.03 9.26 14.70
N ARG A 138 -7.00 8.40 14.93
CA ARG A 138 -7.41 7.35 14.00
C ARG A 138 -8.89 7.51 13.72
N PHE A 139 -9.23 7.55 12.43
CA PHE A 139 -10.61 7.66 11.95
C PHE A 139 -11.00 6.32 11.35
N PHE A 140 -12.13 5.78 11.79
CA PHE A 140 -12.70 4.53 11.30
C PHE A 140 -13.95 4.86 10.50
N LEU A 141 -13.92 4.54 9.21
CA LEU A 141 -15.02 4.73 8.30
C LEU A 141 -15.52 3.37 7.81
N ASN A 142 -16.83 3.18 7.82
CA ASN A 142 -17.46 1.99 7.25
C ASN A 142 -18.04 2.32 5.88
N LEU A 143 -17.85 1.43 4.91
CA LEU A 143 -18.50 1.56 3.61
C LEU A 143 -19.99 1.24 3.76
N ASP A 144 -20.85 2.19 3.37
CA ASP A 144 -22.26 1.89 3.12
C ASP A 144 -22.40 1.40 1.67
N PRO A 145 -22.68 0.10 1.44
CA PRO A 145 -22.77 -0.45 0.10
C PRO A 145 -24.01 0.03 -0.68
N MET A 146 -25.01 0.60 -0.01
CA MET A 146 -26.20 1.13 -0.67
C MET A 146 -25.90 2.43 -1.41
N TYR A 147 -25.01 3.27 -0.86
CA TYR A 147 -24.63 4.56 -1.45
C TYR A 147 -23.24 4.55 -2.07
N GLY A 148 -22.38 3.59 -1.72
CA GLY A 148 -20.99 3.53 -2.17
C GLY A 148 -20.10 4.56 -1.47
N GLU A 149 -20.44 4.96 -0.25
CA GLU A 149 -19.72 6.01 0.50
C GLU A 149 -19.15 5.48 1.82
N PHE A 150 -17.98 5.99 2.20
CA PHE A 150 -17.40 5.74 3.52
C PHE A 150 -17.97 6.72 4.55
N VAL A 151 -18.66 6.18 5.56
CA VAL A 151 -19.27 6.94 6.65
C VAL A 151 -18.38 6.86 7.88
N LEU A 152 -17.99 8.00 8.45
CA LEU A 152 -17.25 8.05 9.72
C LEU A 152 -18.10 7.45 10.84
N THR A 153 -17.64 6.36 11.43
CA THR A 153 -18.33 5.68 12.54
C THR A 153 -17.66 5.88 13.88
N GLN A 154 -16.33 6.06 13.90
CA GLN A 154 -15.58 6.22 15.14
C GLN A 154 -14.34 7.09 14.91
N GLU A 155 -14.05 7.94 15.88
CA GLU A 155 -12.81 8.70 15.98
C GLU A 155 -12.10 8.34 17.30
N MET A 156 -10.79 8.12 17.24
CA MET A 156 -9.97 7.87 18.42
C MET A 156 -8.79 8.85 18.48
N SER A 157 -8.86 9.80 19.40
CA SER A 157 -7.79 10.72 19.74
C SER A 157 -6.79 10.06 20.69
N LYS A 158 -5.53 9.92 20.26
CA LYS A 158 -4.38 9.34 21.00
C LYS A 158 -4.62 7.95 21.63
N TYR A 159 -3.52 7.27 21.91
CA TYR A 159 -3.52 5.93 22.49
C TYR A 159 -4.12 5.96 23.91
N GLN A 160 -5.28 5.34 24.12
CA GLN A 160 -5.73 4.97 25.46
C GLN A 160 -5.07 3.64 25.81
N SER A 161 -4.37 3.60 26.95
CA SER A 161 -3.79 2.37 27.50
C SER A 161 -4.91 1.38 27.80
N LEU A 162 -5.14 0.47 26.86
CA LEU A 162 -6.01 -0.67 27.04
C LEU A 162 -5.14 -1.79 27.63
N GLU A 163 -5.36 -2.14 28.90
CA GLU A 163 -4.92 -3.45 29.40
C GLU A 163 -5.66 -4.52 28.57
N ARG A 164 -5.00 -5.11 27.58
CA ARG A 164 -5.54 -6.23 26.80
C ARG A 164 -4.58 -7.40 26.82
N SER A 165 -5.10 -8.56 27.21
CA SER A 165 -4.39 -9.84 27.29
C SER A 165 -4.44 -10.65 25.98
N ILE A 166 -4.37 -10.01 24.81
CA ILE A 166 -4.42 -10.72 23.53
C ILE A 166 -3.06 -10.57 22.83
N HIS A 167 -2.41 -11.71 22.59
CA HIS A 167 -1.19 -11.81 21.81
C HIS A 167 -1.53 -12.50 20.48
N SER A 168 -1.06 -11.95 19.36
CA SER A 168 -1.19 -12.56 18.04
C SER A 168 0.20 -12.83 17.50
N MET A 169 0.59 -14.11 17.47
CA MET A 169 1.85 -14.58 16.89
C MET A 169 1.61 -15.96 16.27
N LYS A 170 2.30 -16.26 15.16
CA LYS A 170 2.33 -17.61 14.60
C LYS A 170 3.25 -18.46 15.46
N GLU A 171 2.70 -19.40 16.24
CA GLU A 171 3.46 -20.16 17.24
C GLU A 171 4.44 -21.21 16.66
N THR A 172 4.38 -21.51 15.35
CA THR A 172 5.06 -22.67 14.74
C THR A 172 6.33 -22.36 13.94
N THR A 173 7.12 -21.36 14.34
CA THR A 173 8.50 -21.19 13.86
C THR A 173 9.50 -21.87 14.79
N SER A 174 9.34 -23.16 15.07
CA SER A 174 10.42 -23.98 15.62
C SER A 174 11.16 -24.64 14.47
N SER A 175 12.27 -24.04 14.04
CA SER A 175 13.25 -24.68 13.17
C SER A 175 13.67 -26.02 13.80
N GLY A 176 13.51 -27.11 13.05
CA GLY A 176 14.16 -28.37 13.35
C GLY A 176 15.67 -28.21 13.27
N MET A 177 16.29 -27.84 14.39
CA MET A 177 17.69 -28.16 14.69
C MET A 177 17.67 -29.51 15.40
N THR A 178 17.81 -30.58 14.63
CA THR A 178 18.38 -31.83 15.14
C THR A 178 19.66 -32.09 14.38
N SER A 179 20.75 -31.87 15.12
CA SER A 179 22.11 -32.44 15.03
C SER A 179 22.40 -33.44 13.92
#